data_AF-A0A381FKJ1-F1
#
_entry.id   AF-A0A381FKJ1-F1
#
_cell.length_a   1.000
_cell.length_b   1.000
_cell.length_c   1.000
_cell.angle_alpha   90.00
_cell.angle_beta   90.00
_cell.angle_gamma   90.00
#
_symmetry.space_group_name_H-M   'P 1'
#
loop_
_entity.id
_entity.type
_entity.pdbx_description
1 polymer ?
#
loop_
_entity_poly.entity_id
_entity_poly.type
_entity_poly.pdbx_seq_one_letter_code
_entity_poly.pdbx_strand_id
1 'polypeptide(L)'
;MQERLKTLRKERGISQVKMAKILSTDPSNYSRKERGEVGIHDEEWQKLADALEVSVKDIKNDETNFSFYTFNDDSKSNITYFNIPDFFLETQKKYIEKLEKENYNLLEEIKLLKSQYQ
;
A
#
# COMPACT_ATOMS: atom_id res chain seq x y z
N MET A 1 -6.08 16.65 -3.38
CA MET A 1 -6.21 15.46 -4.27
C MET A 1 -6.59 14.26 -3.43
N GLN A 2 -7.47 13.37 -3.94
CA GLN A 2 -7.84 12.12 -3.26
C GLN A 2 -6.84 11.01 -3.62
N GLU A 3 -5.60 11.13 -3.13
CA GLU A 3 -4.50 10.21 -3.50
C GLU A 3 -4.78 8.76 -3.16
N ARG A 4 -5.38 8.49 -1.99
CA ARG A 4 -5.72 7.12 -1.56
C ARG A 4 -6.73 6.45 -2.50
N LEU A 5 -7.79 7.18 -2.89
CA LEU A 5 -8.78 6.72 -3.87
C LEU A 5 -8.13 6.41 -5.22
N LYS A 6 -7.25 7.29 -5.70
CA LYS A 6 -6.55 7.13 -7.00
C LYS A 6 -5.61 5.93 -7.00
N THR A 7 -4.86 5.71 -5.91
CA THR A 7 -3.95 4.58 -5.76
C THR A 7 -4.71 3.26 -5.75
N LEU A 8 -5.73 3.13 -4.88
CA LEU A 8 -6.56 1.93 -4.79
C LEU A 8 -7.23 1.59 -6.12
N ARG A 9 -7.75 2.60 -6.83
CA ARG A 9 -8.34 2.41 -8.16
C ARG A 9 -7.34 1.78 -9.15
N LYS A 10 -6.10 2.28 -9.16
CA LYS A 10 -5.04 1.79 -10.05
C LYS A 10 -4.60 0.37 -9.67
N GLU A 11 -4.44 0.08 -8.39
CA GLU A 11 -4.11 -1.25 -7.88
C GLU A 11 -5.15 -2.30 -8.25
N ARG A 12 -6.44 -1.91 -8.23
CA ARG A 12 -7.55 -2.77 -8.67
C ARG A 12 -7.75 -2.80 -10.19
N GLY A 13 -6.92 -2.09 -10.96
CA GLY A 13 -7.02 -2.04 -12.43
C GLY A 13 -8.32 -1.41 -12.94
N ILE A 14 -8.97 -0.56 -12.14
CA ILE A 14 -10.27 0.02 -12.51
C ILE A 14 -10.06 1.36 -13.23
N SER A 15 -10.71 1.56 -14.37
CA SER A 15 -10.63 2.83 -15.11
C SER A 15 -11.51 3.92 -14.48
N GLN A 16 -11.16 5.18 -14.69
CA GLN A 16 -12.01 6.32 -14.27
C GLN A 16 -13.42 6.23 -14.89
N VAL A 17 -13.53 5.71 -16.12
CA VAL A 17 -14.82 5.46 -16.80
C VAL A 17 -15.66 4.44 -16.05
N LYS A 18 -15.05 3.35 -15.55
CA LYS A 18 -15.76 2.33 -14.78
C LYS A 18 -16.20 2.86 -13.42
N MET A 19 -15.36 3.66 -12.75
CA MET A 19 -15.75 4.33 -11.49
C MET A 19 -16.89 5.32 -11.69
N ALA A 20 -16.88 6.07 -12.79
CA ALA A 20 -17.96 6.98 -13.13
C ALA A 20 -19.30 6.25 -13.34
N LYS A 21 -19.28 5.08 -13.99
CA LYS A 21 -20.46 4.22 -14.12
C LYS A 21 -21.01 3.74 -12.78
N ILE A 22 -20.14 3.37 -11.83
CA ILE A 22 -20.54 2.96 -10.47
C ILE A 22 -21.25 4.10 -9.73
N LEU A 23 -20.79 5.34 -9.92
CA LEU A 23 -21.39 6.53 -9.34
C LEU A 23 -22.55 7.11 -10.16
N SER A 24 -22.96 6.46 -11.25
CA SER A 24 -23.96 6.99 -12.20
C SER A 24 -23.65 8.43 -12.64
N THR A 25 -22.38 8.71 -12.90
CA THR A 25 -21.89 10.04 -13.29
C THR A 25 -21.00 9.96 -14.53
N ASP A 26 -20.58 11.11 -15.06
CA ASP A 26 -19.67 11.17 -16.20
C ASP A 26 -18.19 11.06 -15.79
N PRO A 27 -17.31 10.58 -16.69
CA PRO A 27 -15.88 10.42 -16.39
C PRO A 27 -15.19 11.73 -15.97
N SER A 28 -15.62 12.89 -16.49
CA SER A 28 -15.04 14.18 -16.16
C SER A 28 -15.38 14.58 -14.72
N ASN A 29 -16.63 14.39 -14.29
CA ASN A 29 -17.05 14.63 -12.92
C ASN A 29 -16.33 13.69 -11.93
N TYR A 30 -16.22 12.39 -12.25
CA TYR A 30 -15.40 11.48 -11.44
C TYR A 30 -13.94 11.94 -11.38
N SER A 31 -13.36 12.37 -12.50
CA SER A 31 -11.98 12.86 -12.56
C SER A 31 -11.75 14.06 -11.64
N ARG A 32 -12.72 14.99 -11.58
CA ARG A 32 -12.70 16.14 -10.67
C ARG A 32 -12.82 15.71 -9.20
N LYS A 33 -13.68 14.73 -8.90
CA LYS A 33 -13.81 14.12 -7.57
C LYS A 33 -12.52 13.44 -7.11
N GLU A 34 -11.88 12.65 -7.97
CA GLU A 34 -10.59 12.01 -7.71
C GLU A 34 -9.47 13.05 -7.50
N ARG A 35 -9.51 14.19 -8.20
CA ARG A 35 -8.60 15.32 -7.96
C ARG A 35 -8.93 16.15 -6.71
N GLY A 36 -10.09 15.94 -6.09
CA GLY A 36 -10.57 16.71 -4.94
C GLY A 36 -11.06 18.12 -5.31
N GLU A 37 -11.35 18.38 -6.58
CA GLU A 37 -11.94 19.64 -7.06
C GLU A 37 -13.46 19.69 -6.80
N VAL A 38 -14.07 18.53 -6.60
CA VAL A 38 -15.50 18.35 -6.30
C VAL A 38 -15.63 17.40 -5.11
N GLY A 39 -16.50 17.73 -4.16
CA GLY A 39 -16.79 16.88 -3.01
C GLY A 39 -17.42 15.55 -3.42
N ILE A 40 -17.17 14.53 -2.61
CA ILE A 40 -17.78 13.20 -2.73
C ILE A 40 -18.73 13.05 -1.54
N HIS A 41 -20.00 12.76 -1.80
CA HIS A 41 -21.01 12.59 -0.76
C HIS A 41 -20.83 11.24 -0.07
N ASP A 42 -21.33 11.08 1.15
CA ASP A 42 -21.14 9.84 1.93
C ASP A 42 -21.72 8.60 1.23
N GLU A 43 -22.85 8.72 0.52
CA GLU A 43 -23.40 7.64 -0.30
C GLU A 43 -22.48 7.25 -1.47
N GLU A 44 -21.80 8.24 -2.05
CA GLU A 44 -20.84 8.02 -3.13
C GLU A 44 -19.58 7.37 -2.59
N TRP A 45 -19.13 7.77 -1.40
CA TRP A 45 -18.03 7.12 -0.71
C TRP A 45 -18.31 5.63 -0.46
N GLN A 46 -19.54 5.29 -0.04
CA GLN A 46 -19.93 3.89 0.15
C GLN A 46 -19.84 3.09 -1.15
N LYS A 47 -20.38 3.62 -2.25
CA LYS A 47 -20.30 2.95 -3.57
C LYS A 47 -18.87 2.75 -4.06
N LEU A 48 -17.99 3.73 -3.80
CA LEU A 48 -16.57 3.62 -4.12
C LEU A 48 -15.88 2.55 -3.27
N ALA A 49 -16.21 2.47 -1.98
CA ALA A 49 -15.72 1.47 -1.05
C ALA A 49 -16.10 0.06 -1.45
N ASP A 50 -17.38 -0.15 -1.76
CA ASP A 50 -17.89 -1.44 -2.22
C ASP A 50 -17.21 -1.87 -3.52
N ALA A 51 -17.01 -0.95 -4.47
CA ALA A 51 -16.36 -1.24 -5.75
C ALA A 51 -14.85 -1.52 -5.65
N LEU A 52 -14.20 -1.03 -4.60
CA LEU A 52 -12.76 -1.22 -4.35
C LEU A 52 -12.49 -2.35 -3.33
N GLU A 53 -13.55 -2.93 -2.77
CA GLU A 53 -13.53 -3.99 -1.76
C GLU A 53 -12.74 -3.58 -0.51
N VAL A 54 -12.99 -2.36 -0.02
CA VAL A 54 -12.36 -1.81 1.18
C VAL A 54 -13.40 -1.04 2.00
N SER A 55 -13.09 -0.64 3.23
CA SER A 55 -14.02 0.16 4.02
C SER A 55 -14.01 1.63 3.60
N VAL A 56 -15.11 2.36 3.84
CA VAL A 56 -15.17 3.82 3.59
C VAL A 56 -14.06 4.55 4.34
N LYS A 57 -13.77 4.15 5.59
CA LYS A 57 -12.68 4.72 6.41
C LYS A 57 -11.29 4.48 5.78
N ASP A 58 -11.14 3.43 4.99
CA ASP A 58 -9.90 3.11 4.28
C ASP A 58 -9.75 3.83 2.94
N ILE A 59 -10.72 4.63 2.50
CA ILE A 59 -10.59 5.42 1.26
C ILE A 59 -10.77 6.89 1.54
N LYS A 60 -11.76 7.22 2.38
CA LYS A 60 -11.96 8.56 2.89
C LYS A 60 -10.71 8.86 3.71
N ASN A 61 -9.85 9.71 3.16
CA ASN A 61 -8.87 10.43 3.96
C ASN A 61 -9.68 11.36 4.88
N ASP A 62 -10.33 10.78 5.89
CA ASP A 62 -10.42 11.48 7.14
C ASP A 62 -8.95 11.71 7.51
N GLU A 63 -8.63 12.88 8.03
CA GLU A 63 -7.33 13.18 8.61
C GLU A 63 -7.06 12.30 9.86
N THR A 64 -7.52 11.05 9.89
CA THR A 64 -6.86 9.96 10.59
C THR A 64 -5.50 9.78 9.93
N ASN A 65 -4.62 10.73 10.25
CA ASN A 65 -3.22 10.54 10.54
C ASN A 65 -2.88 9.05 10.49
N PHE A 66 -2.42 8.60 9.34
CA PHE A 66 -1.39 7.57 9.33
C PHE A 66 -0.29 8.20 10.18
N SER A 67 -0.26 7.87 11.48
CA SER A 67 0.42 8.69 12.47
C SER A 67 1.89 8.79 12.09
N PHE A 68 2.27 9.99 11.66
CA PHE A 68 3.65 10.41 11.61
C PHE A 68 4.10 10.48 13.06
N TYR A 69 4.74 9.44 13.59
CA TYR A 69 5.56 9.64 14.78
C TYR A 69 6.84 10.32 14.31
N THR A 70 6.81 11.64 14.26
CA THR A 70 8.02 12.45 14.20
C THR A 70 8.72 12.24 15.54
N PHE A 71 9.63 11.27 15.61
CA PHE A 71 10.61 11.24 16.69
C PHE A 71 11.52 12.44 16.45
N ASN A 72 11.18 13.57 17.06
CA ASN A 72 12.09 14.69 17.25
C ASN A 72 13.14 14.24 18.27
N ASP A 73 14.08 13.42 17.83
CA ASP A 73 15.40 13.39 18.45
C ASP A 73 16.34 14.23 17.58
N ASP A 74 17.15 15.00 18.27
CA ASP A 74 17.71 16.27 17.86
C ASP A 74 18.77 16.08 16.77
N SER A 75 18.36 15.93 15.50
CA SER A 75 19.27 15.84 14.34
C SER A 75 18.55 16.06 13.01
N LYS A 76 19.01 17.08 12.28
CA LYS A 76 18.51 17.57 10.99
C LYS A 76 18.49 16.51 9.87
N SER A 77 17.50 15.64 9.88
CA SER A 77 17.08 14.90 8.68
C SER A 77 15.58 14.68 8.72
N ASN A 78 14.85 15.32 7.80
CA ASN A 78 13.42 15.07 7.59
C ASN A 78 13.23 13.73 6.87
N ILE A 79 13.62 12.63 7.51
CA ILE A 79 13.35 11.29 7.00
C ILE A 79 11.93 10.93 7.40
N THR A 80 11.02 11.01 6.43
CA THR A 80 9.66 10.49 6.56
C THR A 80 9.70 8.97 6.67
N TYR A 81 9.67 8.44 7.89
CA TYR A 81 9.50 7.00 8.11
C TYR A 81 8.03 6.62 7.89
N PHE A 82 7.79 5.75 6.91
CA PHE A 82 6.50 5.11 6.74
C PHE A 82 6.26 4.16 7.92
N ASN A 83 5.13 4.31 8.61
CA ASN A 83 4.67 3.35 9.61
C ASN A 83 4.28 2.05 8.89
N ILE A 84 5.24 1.16 8.71
CA ILE A 84 5.01 -0.14 8.08
C ILE A 84 4.21 -1.00 9.09
N PRO A 85 3.02 -1.51 8.72
CA PRO A 85 2.25 -2.37 9.63
C PRO A 85 3.07 -3.58 10.11
N ASP A 86 2.96 -3.92 11.39
CA ASP A 86 3.77 -4.98 12.02
C ASP A 86 3.69 -6.32 11.27
N PHE A 87 2.51 -6.68 10.75
CA PHE A 87 2.32 -7.87 9.94
C PHE A 87 3.23 -7.92 8.69
N PHE A 88 3.49 -6.77 8.06
CA PHE A 88 4.42 -6.71 6.92
C PHE A 88 5.85 -6.95 7.38
N LEU A 89 6.26 -6.36 8.51
CA LEU A 89 7.60 -6.59 9.06
C LEU A 89 7.80 -8.06 9.48
N GLU A 90 6.80 -8.67 10.10
CA GLU A 90 6.81 -10.10 10.43
C GLU A 90 6.91 -10.99 9.20
N THR A 91 6.15 -10.66 8.15
CA THR A 91 6.20 -11.39 6.87
C THR A 91 7.59 -11.28 6.24
N GLN A 92 8.18 -10.09 6.23
CA GLN A 92 9.51 -9.86 5.70
C GLN A 92 10.58 -10.59 6.51
N LYS A 93 10.49 -10.59 7.85
CA LYS A 93 11.41 -11.35 8.72
C LYS A 93 11.37 -12.85 8.42
N LYS A 94 10.18 -13.44 8.28
CA LYS A 94 10.02 -14.86 7.93
C LYS A 94 10.66 -15.18 6.57
N TYR A 95 10.54 -14.29 5.60
CA TYR A 95 11.14 -14.48 4.28
C TYR A 95 12.67 -14.42 4.34
N ILE A 96 13.23 -13.46 5.08
CA ILE A 96 14.68 -13.33 5.30
C ILE A 96 15.22 -14.59 5.98
N GLU A 97 14.58 -15.05 7.06
CA GLU A 97 15.00 -16.26 7.78
C GLU A 97 15.03 -17.49 6.87
N LYS A 98 14.01 -17.62 5.99
CA LYS A 98 13.98 -18.69 4.99
C LYS A 98 15.16 -18.61 4.02
N LEU A 99 15.45 -17.43 3.48
CA LEU A 99 16.57 -17.23 2.54
C LEU A 99 17.93 -17.47 3.20
N GLU A 100 18.13 -17.02 4.44
CA GLU A 100 19.37 -17.26 5.19
C GLU A 100 19.60 -18.76 5.41
N LYS A 101 18.55 -19.50 5.75
CA LYS A 101 18.62 -20.95 5.89
C LYS A 101 18.96 -21.66 4.58
N GLU A 102 18.35 -21.24 3.47
CA GLU A 102 18.65 -21.80 2.14
C GLU A 102 20.10 -21.53 1.74
N ASN A 103 20.59 -20.30 1.94
CA ASN A 103 21.99 -19.95 1.69
C ASN A 103 22.96 -20.78 2.54
N TYR A 104 22.65 -20.97 3.83
CA TYR A 104 23.47 -21.80 4.71
C TYR A 104 23.58 -23.25 4.19
N ASN A 105 22.46 -23.86 3.80
CA ASN A 105 22.44 -25.22 3.28
C ASN A 105 23.26 -25.35 1.98
N LEU A 106 23.10 -24.39 1.07
CA LEU A 106 23.85 -24.36 -0.19
C LEU A 106 25.36 -24.22 0.04
N LEU A 107 25.76 -23.41 1.04
CA LEU A 107 27.18 -23.25 1.40
C LEU A 107 27.79 -24.56 1.94
N GLU A 108 27.06 -25.28 2.79
CA GLU A 108 27.52 -26.59 3.30
C GLU A 108 27.59 -27.64 2.18
N GLU A 109 26.63 -27.66 1.26
CA GLU A 109 26.66 -28.55 0.09
C GLU A 109 27.88 -28.27 -0.79
N ILE A 110 28.16 -26.99 -1.09
CA ILE A 110 29.35 -26.59 -1.84
C ILE A 110 30.64 -27.02 -1.12
N LYS A 111 30.69 -26.90 0.21
CA LYS A 111 31.84 -27.30 1.02
C LYS A 111 32.07 -28.81 0.96
N LEU A 112 31.01 -29.60 1.09
CA LEU A 112 31.04 -31.06 0.97
C LEU A 112 31.52 -31.48 -0.43
N LEU A 113 30.93 -30.91 -1.48
CA LEU A 113 31.33 -31.20 -2.85
C LEU A 113 32.80 -30.83 -3.09
N LYS A 114 33.26 -29.66 -2.66
CA LYS A 114 34.68 -29.26 -2.77
C LYS A 114 35.62 -30.24 -2.05
N SER A 115 35.23 -30.75 -0.89
CA SER A 115 36.03 -31.75 -0.16
C SER A 115 36.06 -33.13 -0.83
N GLN A 116 35.14 -33.42 -1.74
CA GLN A 116 35.17 -34.67 -2.53
C GLN A 116 36.10 -34.59 -3.74
N TYR A 117 36.50 -33.39 -4.15
CA TYR A 117 37.39 -33.14 -5.29
C TYR A 117 38.81 -32.65 -4.89
N GLN A 118 39.12 -32.64 -3.59
CA GLN A 118 40.47 -32.44 -3.03
C GLN A 118 41.03 -33.76 -2.52
#